data_AF-A0A5B8HVN8-F1
#
_entry.id   AF-A0A5B8HVN8-F1
#
_cell.length_a   1.000
_cell.length_b   1.000
_cell.length_c   1.000
_cell.angle_alpha   90.00
_cell.angle_beta   90.00
_cell.angle_gamma   90.00
#
_symmetry.space_group_name_H-M   'P 1'
#
loop_
_entity.id
_entity.type
_entity.pdbx_description
1 polymer ?
#
loop_
_entity_poly.entity_id
_entity_poly.type
_entity_poly.pdbx_seq_one_letter_code
_entity_poly.pdbx_strand_id
1 'polypeptide(L)'
;MSLMLLIILAMTTATLLYSINTLMPTKPDINKLSPYECGFDPLGNARSPISIQFFLIAILFILFDLEIILLLPIPWSTNTNPTTATTTMATALLTLLTLGLIYEWLQGGLEWTE
;
A
#
# COMPACT_ATOMS: atom_id res chain seq x y z
N MET A 1 2.17 25.98 14.83
CA MET A 1 3.09 24.84 15.02
C MET A 1 3.67 24.49 13.67
N SER A 2 4.99 24.53 13.46
CA SER A 2 5.56 24.20 12.14
C SER A 2 5.35 22.70 11.85
N LEU A 3 5.28 22.33 10.57
CA LEU A 3 5.18 20.93 10.14
C LEU A 3 6.30 20.08 10.77
N MET A 4 7.51 20.63 10.83
CA MET A 4 8.66 20.01 11.48
C MET A 4 8.38 19.70 12.96
N LEU A 5 7.77 20.63 13.69
CA LEU A 5 7.44 20.42 15.10
C LEU A 5 6.38 19.32 15.29
N LEU A 6 5.41 19.23 14.38
CA LEU A 6 4.39 18.18 14.41
C LEU A 6 4.99 16.78 14.15
N ILE A 7 5.88 16.66 13.17
CA ILE A 7 6.58 15.40 12.88
C ILE A 7 7.46 14.97 14.05
N ILE A 8 8.20 15.90 14.65
CA ILE A 8 9.04 15.63 15.81
C ILE A 8 8.17 15.14 16.98
N LEU A 9 7.05 15.81 17.25
CA LEU A 9 6.14 15.41 18.32
C LEU A 9 5.52 14.02 18.09
N ALA A 10 5.16 13.68 16.86
CA ALA A 10 4.63 12.35 16.53
C ALA A 10 5.68 11.25 16.73
N MET A 11 6.92 11.49 16.29
CA MET A 11 8.01 10.52 16.47
C MET A 11 8.41 10.36 17.94
N THR A 12 8.49 11.44 18.71
CA THR A 12 8.83 11.38 20.13
C THR A 12 7.76 10.68 20.95
N THR A 13 6.48 10.92 20.66
CA THR A 13 5.38 10.22 21.35
C THR A 13 5.37 8.72 21.03
N ALA A 14 5.53 8.32 19.77
CA ALA A 14 5.61 6.91 19.38
C ALA A 14 6.80 6.18 20.05
N THR A 15 7.98 6.78 20.02
CA THR A 15 9.18 6.20 20.63
C THR A 15 9.12 6.15 22.15
N LEU A 16 8.51 7.15 22.80
CA LEU A 16 8.31 7.16 24.24
C LEU A 16 7.32 6.09 24.69
N LEU A 17 6.22 5.88 23.96
CA LEU A 17 5.29 4.79 24.27
C LEU A 17 5.95 3.41 24.10
N TYR A 18 6.76 3.25 23.04
CA TYR A 18 7.53 2.02 22.84
C TYR A 18 8.54 1.77 23.96
N SER A 19 9.31 2.79 24.37
CA SER A 19 10.30 2.64 25.45
C SER A 19 9.65 2.32 26.80
N ILE A 20 8.52 2.95 27.12
CA ILE A 20 7.77 2.61 28.34
C ILE A 20 7.36 1.12 28.33
N ASN A 21 6.89 0.61 27.19
CA ASN A 21 6.50 -0.79 27.06
C ASN A 21 7.69 -1.75 27.25
N THR A 22 8.87 -1.43 26.72
CA THR A 22 10.06 -2.28 26.87
C THR A 22 10.64 -2.28 28.28
N LEU A 23 10.43 -1.21 29.06
CA LEU A 23 10.82 -1.14 30.47
C LEU A 23 9.86 -1.90 31.41
N MET A 24 8.67 -2.28 30.94
CA MET A 24 7.68 -3.01 31.74
C MET A 24 8.20 -4.42 32.09
N PRO A 25 8.02 -4.90 33.34
CA PRO A 25 8.47 -6.24 33.73
C PRO A 25 7.76 -7.31 32.90
N THR A 26 8.53 -8.13 32.19
CA THR A 26 8.02 -9.27 31.42
C THR A 26 8.36 -10.59 32.12
N LYS A 27 7.39 -11.52 32.15
CA LYS A 27 7.59 -12.91 32.58
C LYS A 27 7.49 -13.80 31.34
N PRO A 28 8.61 -14.10 30.67
CA PRO A 28 8.59 -14.97 29.49
C PRO A 28 8.28 -16.41 29.93
N ASP A 29 7.37 -17.05 29.21
CA ASP A 29 7.06 -18.48 29.30
C ASP A 29 7.05 -19.03 27.88
N ILE A 30 7.42 -20.30 27.70
CA ILE A 30 7.50 -20.96 26.39
C ILE A 30 6.13 -20.87 25.69
N ASN A 31 5.04 -21.11 26.41
CA ASN A 31 3.68 -21.04 25.87
C ASN A 31 3.24 -19.61 25.53
N LYS A 32 3.84 -18.59 26.16
CA LYS A 32 3.56 -17.17 25.89
C LYS A 32 4.35 -16.65 24.69
N LEU A 33 5.48 -17.30 24.41
CA LEU A 33 6.38 -16.98 23.30
C LEU A 33 6.10 -17.84 22.05
N SER A 34 5.32 -18.92 22.18
CA SER A 34 4.93 -19.76 21.04
C SER A 34 3.92 -19.06 20.13
N PRO A 35 3.91 -19.35 18.82
CA PRO A 35 2.91 -18.85 17.89
C PRO A 35 1.49 -19.22 18.34
N TYR A 36 0.55 -18.30 18.14
CA TYR A 36 -0.86 -18.55 18.43
C TYR A 36 -1.57 -19.11 17.20
N GLU A 37 -2.02 -20.37 17.27
CA GLU A 37 -2.86 -21.01 16.25
C GLU A 37 -4.16 -21.54 16.88
N CYS A 38 -5.00 -20.61 17.38
CA CYS A 38 -6.31 -20.92 17.98
C CYS A 38 -6.26 -21.93 19.16
N GLY A 39 -5.14 -22.00 19.87
CA GLY A 39 -4.93 -22.96 20.98
C GLY A 39 -4.35 -24.32 20.56
N PHE A 40 -4.01 -24.48 19.29
CA PHE A 40 -3.31 -25.65 18.75
C PHE A 40 -1.82 -25.34 18.52
N ASP A 41 -1.02 -26.40 18.45
CA ASP A 41 0.36 -26.31 17.98
C ASP A 41 0.37 -25.97 16.49
N PRO A 42 1.27 -25.07 16.05
CA PRO A 42 1.20 -24.55 14.70
C PRO A 42 1.42 -25.63 13.64
N LEU A 43 0.51 -25.71 12.67
CA LEU A 43 0.60 -26.66 11.57
C LEU A 43 1.47 -26.08 10.45
N GLY A 44 2.78 -26.32 10.57
CA GLY A 44 3.77 -25.88 9.59
C GLY A 44 4.33 -24.50 9.88
N ASN A 45 4.68 -23.75 8.84
CA ASN A 45 5.33 -22.46 8.95
C ASN A 45 4.39 -21.35 8.47
N ALA A 46 4.31 -20.24 9.20
CA ALA A 46 3.58 -19.03 8.80
C ALA A 46 4.12 -18.39 7.50
N ARG A 47 5.31 -18.80 7.05
CA ARG A 47 5.90 -18.39 5.76
C ARG A 47 5.60 -19.39 4.63
N SER A 48 4.38 -19.90 4.58
CA SER A 48 3.91 -20.70 3.45
C SER A 48 3.80 -19.82 2.19
N PRO A 49 3.92 -20.41 0.98
CA PRO A 49 3.74 -19.66 -0.25
C PRO A 49 2.33 -19.04 -0.30
N ILE A 50 2.30 -17.74 -0.52
CA ILE A 50 1.08 -16.94 -0.69
C ILE A 50 0.56 -17.13 -2.13
N SER A 51 -0.74 -16.98 -2.35
CA SER A 51 -1.33 -17.13 -3.68
C SER A 51 -0.73 -16.13 -4.68
N ILE A 52 -0.56 -16.57 -5.93
CA ILE A 52 -0.01 -15.76 -7.04
C ILE A 52 -0.90 -14.55 -7.35
N GLN A 53 -2.20 -14.63 -7.05
CA GLN A 53 -3.15 -13.53 -7.24
C GLN A 53 -2.75 -12.28 -6.45
N PHE A 54 -2.29 -12.42 -5.19
CA PHE A 54 -1.82 -11.28 -4.41
C PHE A 54 -0.57 -10.63 -5.02
N PHE A 55 0.28 -11.43 -5.67
CA PHE A 55 1.45 -10.92 -6.38
C PHE A 55 1.06 -10.13 -7.65
N LEU A 56 0.08 -10.62 -8.42
CA LEU A 56 -0.44 -9.89 -9.59
C LEU A 56 -1.06 -8.55 -9.19
N ILE A 57 -1.83 -8.51 -8.11
CA ILE A 57 -2.40 -7.26 -7.57
C ILE A 57 -1.29 -6.28 -7.18
N ALA A 58 -0.18 -6.75 -6.60
CA ALA A 58 0.94 -5.88 -6.24
C ALA A 58 1.63 -5.26 -7.46
N ILE A 59 1.81 -6.02 -8.55
CA ILE A 59 2.35 -5.49 -9.80
C ILE A 59 1.39 -4.46 -10.41
N LEU A 60 0.10 -4.77 -10.44
CA LEU A 60 -0.94 -3.88 -10.95
C LEU A 60 -0.97 -2.56 -10.17
N PHE A 61 -0.85 -2.63 -8.83
CA PHE A 61 -0.74 -1.46 -7.96
C PHE A 61 0.47 -0.59 -8.32
N ILE A 62 1.65 -1.19 -8.55
CA ILE A 62 2.86 -0.43 -8.92
C ILE A 62 2.67 0.29 -10.26
N LEU A 63 2.05 -0.36 -11.24
CA LEU A 63 1.76 0.24 -12.54
C LEU A 63 0.80 1.43 -12.40
N PHE A 64 -0.31 1.26 -11.68
CA PHE A 64 -1.26 2.35 -11.46
C PHE A 64 -0.68 3.49 -10.61
N ASP A 65 0.20 3.21 -9.64
CA ASP A 65 0.85 4.26 -8.84
C ASP A 65 1.75 5.15 -9.70
N LEU A 66 2.50 4.55 -10.65
CA LEU A 66 3.27 5.30 -11.64
C LEU A 66 2.39 6.18 -12.53
N GLU A 67 1.24 5.68 -12.98
CA GLU A 67 0.31 6.46 -13.79
C GLU A 67 -0.37 7.59 -12.99
N ILE A 68 -0.67 7.37 -11.70
CA ILE A 68 -1.19 8.41 -10.80
C ILE A 68 -0.17 9.53 -10.62
N ILE A 69 1.12 9.21 -10.48
CA ILE A 69 2.19 10.22 -10.43
C ILE A 69 2.19 11.09 -11.69
N LEU A 70 1.94 10.51 -12.86
CA LEU A 70 1.82 11.26 -14.12
C LEU A 70 0.55 12.13 -14.19
N LEU A 71 -0.54 11.74 -13.53
CA LEU A 71 -1.78 12.51 -13.44
C LEU A 71 -1.72 13.65 -12.41
N LEU A 72 -0.92 13.51 -11.35
CA LEU A 72 -0.79 14.48 -10.25
C LEU A 72 -0.52 15.94 -10.71
N PRO A 73 0.31 16.22 -11.72
CA PRO A 73 0.59 17.60 -12.13
C PRO A 73 -0.54 18.29 -12.94
N ILE A 74 -1.61 17.58 -13.30
CA ILE A 74 -2.69 18.13 -14.15
C ILE A 74 -3.31 19.42 -13.59
N PRO A 75 -3.67 19.53 -12.29
CA PRO A 75 -4.27 20.76 -11.75
C PRO A 75 -3.40 22.00 -11.93
N TRP A 76 -2.07 21.87 -11.86
CA TRP A 76 -1.17 22.99 -12.15
C TRP A 76 -1.08 23.23 -13.67
N SER A 77 -1.05 22.17 -14.46
CA SER A 77 -0.96 22.24 -15.92
C SER A 77 -2.19 22.91 -16.56
N THR A 78 -3.40 22.72 -16.02
CA THR A 78 -4.63 23.36 -16.52
C THR A 78 -4.67 24.87 -16.36
N ASN A 79 -3.77 25.46 -15.56
CA ASN A 79 -3.64 26.91 -15.43
C ASN A 79 -2.72 27.52 -16.50
N THR A 80 -2.14 26.71 -17.39
CA THR A 80 -1.26 27.19 -18.47
C THR A 80 -2.00 27.32 -19.80
N ASN A 81 -1.69 28.36 -20.57
CA ASN A 81 -2.23 28.55 -21.93
C ASN A 81 -1.26 27.95 -22.96
N PRO A 82 -1.73 27.14 -23.93
CA PRO A 82 -3.10 26.66 -24.13
C PRO A 82 -3.44 25.41 -23.30
N THR A 83 -4.62 25.39 -22.70
CA THR A 83 -5.14 24.25 -21.90
C THR A 83 -5.59 23.05 -22.73
N THR A 84 -5.64 23.18 -24.06
CA THR A 84 -6.09 22.11 -24.96
C THR A 84 -5.09 20.96 -25.04
N ALA A 85 -3.79 21.25 -25.04
CA ALA A 85 -2.74 20.22 -25.07
C ALA A 85 -2.72 19.40 -23.77
N THR A 86 -2.94 20.05 -22.63
CA THR A 86 -2.91 19.41 -21.32
C THR A 86 -4.14 18.53 -21.10
N THR A 87 -5.32 19.01 -21.51
CA THR A 87 -6.56 18.23 -21.46
C THR A 87 -6.54 17.03 -22.40
N THR A 88 -6.02 17.17 -23.64
CA THR A 88 -5.89 16.05 -24.58
C THR A 88 -4.90 14.99 -24.11
N MET A 89 -3.77 15.40 -23.52
CA MET A 89 -2.81 14.44 -22.96
C MET A 89 -3.38 13.73 -21.72
N ALA A 90 -4.08 14.46 -20.85
CA ALA A 90 -4.73 13.89 -19.68
C ALA A 90 -5.81 12.87 -20.05
N THR A 91 -6.66 13.19 -21.04
CA THR A 91 -7.67 12.23 -21.52
C THR A 91 -7.04 11.03 -22.18
N ALA A 92 -5.99 11.20 -23.00
CA ALA A 92 -5.23 10.09 -23.57
C ALA A 92 -4.69 9.15 -22.48
N LEU A 93 -4.08 9.70 -21.42
CA LEU A 93 -3.52 8.91 -20.32
C LEU A 93 -4.61 8.19 -19.52
N LEU A 94 -5.74 8.85 -19.23
CA LEU A 94 -6.88 8.20 -18.59
C LEU A 94 -7.47 7.08 -19.46
N THR A 95 -7.57 7.28 -20.78
CA THR A 95 -8.05 6.21 -21.67
C THR A 95 -7.12 5.01 -21.67
N LEU A 96 -5.81 5.22 -21.68
CA LEU A 96 -4.82 4.14 -21.60
C LEU A 96 -4.98 3.35 -20.29
N LEU A 97 -5.09 4.06 -19.16
CA LEU A 97 -5.31 3.47 -17.83
C LEU A 97 -6.57 2.59 -17.83
N THR A 98 -7.69 3.13 -18.34
CA THR A 98 -8.95 2.37 -18.40
C THR A 98 -8.88 1.15 -19.30
N LEU A 99 -8.18 1.24 -20.44
CA LEU A 99 -8.00 0.10 -21.35
C LEU A 99 -7.11 -0.98 -20.74
N GLY A 100 -6.04 -0.59 -20.03
CA GLY A 100 -5.19 -1.53 -19.28
C GLY A 100 -5.98 -2.28 -18.20
N LEU A 101 -6.80 -1.56 -17.44
CA LEU A 101 -7.67 -2.19 -16.44
C LEU A 101 -8.69 -3.16 -17.06
N ILE A 102 -9.32 -2.77 -18.17
CA ILE A 102 -10.27 -3.63 -18.88
C ILE A 102 -9.56 -4.90 -19.39
N TYR A 103 -8.34 -4.77 -19.92
CA TYR A 103 -7.56 -5.91 -20.39
C TYR A 103 -7.27 -6.90 -19.25
N GLU A 104 -6.76 -6.44 -18.12
CA GLU A 104 -6.48 -7.29 -16.95
C GLU A 104 -7.74 -7.95 -16.39
N TRP A 105 -8.87 -7.24 -16.39
CA TRP A 105 -10.16 -7.82 -16.02
C TRP A 105 -10.53 -8.97 -16.96
N LEU A 106 -10.49 -8.75 -18.28
CA LEU A 106 -10.86 -9.76 -19.27
C LEU A 106 -9.97 -11.01 -19.22
N GLN A 107 -8.72 -10.88 -18.76
CA GLN A 107 -7.80 -12.01 -18.55
C GLN A 107 -8.03 -12.75 -17.22
N GLY A 108 -8.99 -12.33 -16.40
CA GLY A 108 -9.27 -12.94 -15.10
C GLY A 108 -8.19 -12.63 -14.05
N GLY A 109 -7.31 -11.65 -14.28
CA GLY A 109 -6.27 -11.26 -13.32
C GLY A 109 -6.85 -10.68 -12.01
N LEU A 110 -8.12 -10.25 -12.06
CA LEU A 110 -8.89 -9.74 -10.93
C LEU A 110 -9.90 -10.76 -10.38
N GLU A 111 -10.00 -11.94 -10.97
CA GLU A 111 -10.91 -12.99 -10.51
C GLU A 111 -10.28 -13.76 -9.35
N TRP A 112 -11.04 -13.88 -8.27
CA TRP A 112 -10.65 -14.64 -7.10
C TRP A 112 -11.19 -16.04 -7.28
N THR A 113 -10.30 -17.02 -7.30
CA THR A 113 -10.70 -18.42 -7.14
C THR A 113 -10.92 -18.64 -5.65
N GLU A 114 -12.18 -18.88 -5.26
CA GLU A 114 -12.48 -19.43 -3.93
C GLU A 114 -11.74 -20.75 -3.68
#